data_AF-A0AAE1FAA3-F1
#
_entry.id   AF-A0AAE1FAA3-F1
#
_cell.length_a   1.000
_cell.length_b   1.000
_cell.length_c   1.000
_cell.angle_alpha   90.00
_cell.angle_beta   90.00
_cell.angle_gamma   90.00
#
_symmetry.space_group_name_H-M   'P 1'
#
loop_
_entity.id
_entity.type
_entity.pdbx_description
1 polymer ?
#
loop_
_entity_poly.entity_id
_entity_poly.type
_entity_poly.pdbx_seq_one_letter_code
_entity_poly.pdbx_strand_id
1 'polypeptide(L)'
;MQDKVERLEEQLRKSHRCERARDETHAVGAIQTNYKYFFKYVKKRGTVNAAVGPLVNTDGEVINNPLQISIKEKTNKRCGKLCELGNYNKRALTIVVTQRMTSISYRGPTLFNALPRYVRDKECSSVDQFKRVLDRFLTNVPDQPKIPHYSIRALSNSIPDQLALMRADGNFMDSPPHDTLYPVPFTGEG
;
A
#
# COMPACT_ATOMS: atom_id res chain seq x y z
N MET A 1 6.87 -24.67 4.27
CA MET A 1 7.29 -23.42 4.96
C MET A 1 6.12 -22.74 5.66
N GLN A 2 4.93 -22.70 5.04
CA GLN A 2 3.71 -22.18 5.68
C GLN A 2 3.37 -22.85 7.02
N ASP A 3 3.47 -24.18 7.15
CA ASP A 3 3.15 -24.88 8.41
C ASP A 3 4.01 -24.44 9.61
N LYS A 4 5.24 -23.99 9.37
CA LYS A 4 6.11 -23.47 10.43
C LYS A 4 5.66 -22.08 10.90
N VAL A 5 5.17 -21.26 9.97
CA VAL A 5 4.64 -19.92 10.27
C VAL A 5 3.34 -20.04 11.06
N GLU A 6 2.44 -20.94 10.63
CA GLU A 6 1.16 -21.16 11.30
C GLU A 6 1.35 -21.67 12.74
N ARG A 7 2.24 -22.63 12.95
CA ARG A 7 2.58 -23.12 14.31
C ARG A 7 3.15 -22.02 15.20
N LEU A 8 3.99 -21.13 14.65
CA LEU A 8 4.55 -20.01 15.40
C LEU A 8 3.47 -19.00 15.78
N GLU A 9 2.55 -18.68 14.87
CA GLU A 9 1.42 -17.79 15.16
C GLU A 9 0.50 -18.37 16.24
N GLU A 10 0.22 -19.66 16.18
CA GLU A 10 -0.60 -20.34 17.18
C GLU A 10 0.07 -20.34 18.56
N GLN A 11 1.37 -20.64 18.62
CA GLN A 11 2.16 -20.54 19.85
C GLN A 11 2.17 -19.12 20.41
N LEU A 12 2.31 -18.10 19.56
CA LEU A 12 2.28 -16.70 19.96
C LEU A 12 0.92 -16.32 20.55
N ARG A 13 -0.18 -16.71 19.87
CA ARG A 13 -1.55 -16.49 20.36
C ARG A 13 -1.78 -17.16 21.70
N LYS A 14 -1.33 -18.42 21.85
CA LYS A 14 -1.45 -19.18 23.10
C LYS A 14 -0.66 -18.52 24.24
N SER A 15 0.58 -18.11 23.97
CA SER A 15 1.43 -17.40 24.93
C SER A 15 0.76 -16.13 25.46
N HIS A 16 0.24 -15.28 24.58
CA HIS A 16 -0.47 -14.04 24.98
C HIS A 16 -1.76 -14.28 25.76
N ARG A 17 -2.47 -15.39 25.51
CA ARG A 17 -3.64 -15.77 26.31
C ARG A 17 -3.22 -16.21 27.71
N CYS A 18 -2.19 -17.05 27.80
CA CYS A 18 -1.65 -17.53 29.07
C CYS A 18 -1.10 -16.37 29.94
N GLU A 19 -0.37 -15.45 29.33
CA GLU A 19 0.14 -14.25 30.02
C GLU A 19 -1.00 -13.39 30.57
N ARG A 20 -2.05 -13.15 29.76
CA ARG A 20 -3.24 -12.42 30.22
C ARG A 20 -3.94 -13.10 31.39
N ALA A 21 -4.16 -14.41 31.31
CA ALA A 21 -4.79 -15.16 32.38
C ALA A 21 -3.98 -15.07 33.69
N ARG A 22 -2.65 -15.16 33.62
CA ARG A 22 -1.77 -15.00 34.80
C ARG A 22 -1.86 -13.60 35.40
N ASP A 23 -1.78 -12.58 34.56
CA ASP A 23 -1.92 -11.18 34.96
C ASP A 23 -3.29 -10.92 35.63
N GLU A 24 -4.37 -11.51 35.10
CA GLU A 24 -5.73 -11.42 35.63
C GLU A 24 -5.84 -12.10 36.99
N THR A 25 -5.41 -13.35 37.12
CA THR A 25 -5.45 -14.08 38.40
C THR A 25 -4.64 -13.34 39.47
N HIS A 26 -3.46 -12.83 39.12
CA HIS A 26 -2.64 -12.04 40.03
C HIS A 26 -3.35 -10.72 40.42
N ALA A 27 -3.98 -10.03 39.48
CA ALA A 27 -4.71 -8.80 39.76
C ALA A 27 -5.91 -9.05 40.68
N VAL A 28 -6.68 -10.13 40.46
CA VAL A 28 -7.81 -10.51 41.31
C VAL A 28 -7.35 -10.76 42.75
N GLY A 29 -6.26 -11.51 42.95
CA GLY A 29 -5.69 -11.72 44.28
C GLY A 29 -5.22 -10.42 44.94
N ALA A 30 -4.54 -9.55 44.18
CA ALA A 30 -4.05 -8.27 44.70
C ALA A 30 -5.19 -7.27 45.01
N ILE A 31 -6.32 -7.33 44.29
CA ILE A 31 -7.49 -6.46 44.53
C ILE A 31 -8.14 -6.77 45.88
N GLN A 32 -8.16 -8.04 46.29
CA GLN A 32 -8.70 -8.45 47.60
C GLN A 32 -7.95 -7.79 48.75
N THR A 33 -6.62 -7.66 48.63
CA THR A 33 -5.78 -7.00 49.64
C THR A 33 -5.76 -5.48 49.48
N ASN A 34 -5.82 -4.97 48.24
CA ASN A 34 -5.70 -3.54 47.96
C ASN A 34 -6.50 -3.14 46.72
N TYR A 35 -7.60 -2.42 46.94
CA TYR A 35 -8.49 -1.96 45.87
C TYR A 35 -7.81 -1.04 44.82
N LYS A 36 -6.71 -0.35 45.16
CA LYS A 36 -5.97 0.50 44.19
C LYS A 36 -5.37 -0.30 43.04
N TYR A 37 -5.15 -1.61 43.22
CA TYR A 37 -4.70 -2.49 42.14
C TYR A 37 -5.72 -2.61 41.01
N PHE A 38 -7.02 -2.48 41.30
CA PHE A 38 -8.06 -2.45 40.26
C PHE A 38 -7.80 -1.31 39.27
N PHE A 39 -7.65 -0.08 39.78
CA PHE A 39 -7.39 1.09 38.94
C PHE A 39 -6.05 0.99 38.20
N LYS A 40 -5.00 0.44 38.84
CA LYS A 40 -3.72 0.18 38.18
C LYS A 40 -3.85 -0.83 37.03
N TYR A 41 -4.59 -1.92 37.26
CA TYR A 41 -4.86 -2.96 36.28
C TYR A 41 -5.70 -2.43 35.11
N VAL A 42 -6.81 -1.75 35.40
CA VAL A 42 -7.67 -1.11 34.40
C VAL A 42 -6.91 -0.06 33.60
N LYS A 43 -6.08 0.78 34.24
CA LYS A 43 -5.25 1.77 33.52
C LYS A 43 -4.23 1.10 32.59
N LYS A 44 -3.55 0.03 33.05
CA LYS A 44 -2.62 -0.77 32.22
C LYS A 44 -3.33 -1.43 31.02
N ARG A 45 -4.60 -1.83 31.16
CA ARG A 45 -5.38 -2.50 30.11
C ARG A 45 -6.18 -1.54 29.22
N GLY A 46 -6.54 -0.38 29.75
CA GLY A 46 -7.29 0.68 29.06
C GLY A 46 -6.42 1.57 28.18
N THR A 47 -5.09 1.54 28.36
CA THR A 47 -4.17 2.01 27.32
C THR A 47 -4.27 1.04 26.13
N VAL A 48 -5.15 1.37 25.18
CA VAL A 48 -5.06 0.82 23.84
C VAL A 48 -3.64 1.13 23.39
N ASN A 49 -2.84 0.10 23.10
CA ASN A 49 -1.56 0.30 22.43
C ASN A 49 -1.91 1.04 21.12
N ALA A 50 -1.73 2.36 21.11
CA ALA A 50 -1.86 3.25 19.95
C ALA A 50 -0.75 2.97 18.92
N ALA A 51 -0.35 1.72 18.82
CA ALA A 51 0.68 1.23 17.94
C ALA A 51 0.15 1.15 16.50
N VAL A 52 -1.17 1.25 16.31
CA VAL A 52 -1.76 1.97 15.17
C VAL A 52 -1.57 3.46 15.46
N GLY A 53 -0.36 3.96 15.18
CA GLY A 53 -0.03 5.36 15.41
C GLY A 53 -1.02 6.27 14.67
N PRO A 54 -1.29 7.49 15.20
CA PRO A 54 -2.18 8.42 14.54
C PRO A 54 -1.76 8.59 13.07
N LEU A 55 -2.73 8.54 12.17
CA LEU A 55 -2.47 8.80 10.76
C LEU A 55 -1.91 10.23 10.67
N VAL A 56 -0.93 10.46 9.82
CA VAL A 56 -0.29 11.78 9.72
C VAL A 56 -0.51 12.31 8.31
N ASN A 57 -0.89 13.59 8.20
CA ASN A 57 -1.08 14.27 6.92
C ASN A 57 0.27 14.50 6.20
N THR A 58 0.21 14.91 4.93
CA THR A 58 1.37 15.41 4.19
C THR A 58 2.14 16.47 4.98
N ASP A 59 1.41 17.28 5.75
CA ASP A 59 1.89 18.44 6.50
C ASP A 59 2.42 18.07 7.90
N GLY A 60 2.41 16.78 8.26
CA GLY A 60 2.94 16.31 9.55
C GLY A 60 1.95 16.33 10.71
N GLU A 61 0.71 16.76 10.48
CA GLU A 61 -0.35 16.83 11.49
C GLU A 61 -1.02 15.48 11.73
N VAL A 62 -1.42 15.22 12.97
CA VAL A 62 -2.16 14.02 13.38
C VAL A 62 -3.61 14.09 12.87
N ILE A 63 -3.95 13.14 12.01
CA ILE A 63 -5.25 12.87 11.44
C ILE A 63 -6.01 11.86 12.31
N ASN A 64 -7.23 12.23 12.67
CA ASN A 64 -8.19 11.33 13.32
C ASN A 64 -9.20 10.72 12.33
N ASN A 65 -9.30 11.25 11.11
CA ASN A 65 -10.21 10.78 10.07
C ASN A 65 -9.46 10.15 8.88
N PRO A 66 -9.61 8.84 8.60
CA PRO A 66 -8.88 8.18 7.50
C PRO A 66 -9.14 8.78 6.11
N LEU A 67 -10.23 9.51 5.91
CA LEU A 67 -10.52 10.22 4.65
C LEU A 67 -9.60 11.43 4.42
N GLN A 68 -8.95 11.94 5.46
CA GLN A 68 -8.01 13.06 5.32
C GLN A 68 -6.64 12.64 4.77
N ILE A 69 -6.35 11.34 4.58
CA ILE A 69 -5.20 10.87 3.80
C ILE A 69 -5.45 11.24 2.33
N SER A 70 -5.36 12.52 2.03
CA SER A 70 -5.71 13.10 0.75
C SER A 70 -4.56 12.83 -0.21
N ILE A 71 -4.83 12.10 -1.29
CA ILE A 71 -3.91 12.03 -2.43
C ILE A 71 -3.91 13.43 -3.04
N LYS A 72 -2.75 14.10 -3.07
CA LYS A 72 -2.63 15.44 -3.67
C LYS A 72 -2.10 15.29 -5.10
N GLU A 73 -2.63 16.07 -6.02
CA GLU A 73 -2.05 16.17 -7.37
C GLU A 73 -0.82 17.09 -7.32
N LYS A 74 0.25 16.68 -7.99
CA LYS A 74 1.50 17.41 -8.13
C LYS A 74 1.93 17.42 -9.59
N THR A 75 2.07 18.59 -10.18
CA THR A 75 2.57 18.71 -11.56
C THR A 75 4.05 19.07 -11.59
N ASN A 76 4.83 18.38 -12.42
CA ASN A 76 6.26 18.65 -12.62
C ASN A 76 6.55 18.86 -14.12
N LYS A 77 7.30 19.91 -14.47
CA LYS A 77 7.66 20.23 -15.88
C LYS A 77 8.34 19.07 -16.62
N ARG A 78 9.18 18.30 -15.93
CA ARG A 78 9.91 17.15 -16.50
C ARG A 78 9.06 15.88 -16.48
N CYS A 79 8.40 15.61 -15.36
CA CYS A 79 7.76 14.31 -15.11
C CYS A 79 6.25 14.25 -15.39
N GLY A 80 5.59 15.38 -15.69
CA GLY A 80 4.14 15.46 -15.89
C GLY A 80 3.34 15.48 -14.58
N LYS A 81 2.08 15.04 -14.64
CA LYS A 81 1.13 14.93 -13.52
C LYS A 81 1.50 13.74 -12.64
N LEU A 82 1.68 13.95 -11.33
CA LEU A 82 2.02 12.93 -10.34
C LEU A 82 1.03 12.99 -9.18
N CYS A 83 0.87 11.87 -8.49
CA CYS A 83 0.18 11.80 -7.22
C CYS A 83 1.20 11.90 -6.08
N GLU A 84 1.02 12.85 -5.18
CA GLU A 84 1.77 12.94 -3.94
C GLU A 84 1.10 12.06 -2.86
N LEU A 85 1.90 11.18 -2.26
CA LEU A 85 1.44 10.29 -1.21
C LEU A 85 1.65 10.96 0.16
N GLY A 86 0.64 10.86 1.03
CA GLY A 86 0.76 11.29 2.41
C GLY A 86 1.88 10.55 3.15
N ASN A 87 2.63 11.29 3.98
CA ASN A 87 3.68 10.73 4.81
C ASN A 87 3.07 9.72 5.81
N TYR A 88 3.83 8.66 6.10
CA TYR A 88 3.50 7.73 7.19
C TYR A 88 4.57 7.78 8.25
N ASN A 89 4.17 7.51 9.48
CA ASN A 89 5.11 7.39 10.57
C ASN A 89 5.99 6.15 10.34
N LYS A 90 7.24 6.35 9.92
CA LYS A 90 8.22 5.28 9.70
C LYS A 90 8.58 4.54 10.99
N ARG A 91 8.28 5.12 12.16
CA ARG A 91 8.46 4.53 13.49
C ARG A 91 7.21 3.76 13.97
N ALA A 92 6.13 3.73 13.18
CA ALA A 92 4.99 2.89 13.47
C ALA A 92 5.36 1.40 13.41
N LEU A 93 4.55 0.55 14.02
CA LEU A 93 4.77 -0.89 13.96
C LEU A 93 4.81 -1.39 12.52
N THR A 94 5.69 -2.37 12.27
CA THR A 94 5.85 -3.00 10.94
C THR A 94 4.51 -3.45 10.35
N ILE A 95 3.64 -4.08 11.16
CA ILE A 95 2.31 -4.54 10.71
C ILE A 95 1.46 -3.38 10.17
N VAL A 96 1.48 -2.23 10.83
CA VAL A 96 0.71 -1.04 10.45
C VAL A 96 1.29 -0.41 9.18
N VAL A 97 2.62 -0.36 9.09
CA VAL A 97 3.30 0.09 7.86
C VAL A 97 2.94 -0.84 6.70
N THR A 98 3.02 -2.16 6.90
CA THR A 98 2.65 -3.16 5.88
C THR A 98 1.20 -2.98 5.46
N GLN A 99 0.25 -2.89 6.39
CA GLN A 99 -1.17 -2.69 6.08
C GLN A 99 -1.43 -1.40 5.30
N ARG A 100 -0.70 -0.32 5.60
CA ARG A 100 -0.77 0.92 4.82
C ARG A 100 -0.14 0.76 3.44
N MET A 101 1.00 0.09 3.33
CA MET A 101 1.67 -0.11 2.04
C MET A 101 0.92 -1.08 1.12
N THR A 102 0.03 -1.91 1.66
CA THR A 102 -0.86 -2.77 0.88
C THR A 102 -2.22 -2.14 0.57
N SER A 103 -2.54 -0.97 1.15
CA SER A 103 -3.82 -0.31 0.88
C SER A 103 -3.86 0.32 -0.52
N ILE A 104 -5.07 0.41 -1.08
CA ILE A 104 -5.30 1.05 -2.39
C ILE A 104 -4.90 2.54 -2.39
N SER A 105 -5.08 3.22 -1.25
CA SER A 105 -4.70 4.63 -1.08
C SER A 105 -3.19 4.86 -1.17
N TYR A 106 -2.38 3.82 -0.95
CA TYR A 106 -0.94 3.87 -1.19
C TYR A 106 -0.61 3.31 -2.59
N ARG A 107 -1.08 2.10 -2.91
CA ARG A 107 -0.72 1.40 -4.14
C ARG A 107 -1.23 2.07 -5.41
N GLY A 108 -2.42 2.67 -5.38
CA GLY A 108 -3.00 3.37 -6.53
C GLY A 108 -2.11 4.52 -7.02
N PRO A 109 -1.79 5.52 -6.18
CA PRO A 109 -0.82 6.57 -6.50
C PRO A 109 0.55 6.06 -6.94
N THR A 110 1.08 5.03 -6.27
CA THR A 110 2.36 4.43 -6.65
C THR A 110 2.31 3.82 -8.05
N LEU A 111 1.22 3.10 -8.39
CA LEU A 111 1.01 2.55 -9.73
C LEU A 111 0.90 3.66 -10.76
N PHE A 112 0.06 4.67 -10.51
CA PHE A 112 -0.12 5.81 -11.40
C PHE A 112 1.22 6.47 -11.70
N ASN A 113 2.00 6.81 -10.68
CA ASN A 113 3.31 7.44 -10.83
C ASN A 113 4.34 6.59 -11.57
N ALA A 114 4.19 5.26 -11.57
CA ALA A 114 5.06 4.37 -12.33
C ALA A 114 4.81 4.45 -13.83
N LEU A 115 3.61 4.84 -14.27
CA LEU A 115 3.22 4.91 -15.68
C LEU A 115 4.01 5.97 -16.46
N PRO A 116 4.20 5.77 -17.78
CA PRO A 116 4.80 6.77 -18.66
C PRO A 116 4.04 8.09 -18.63
N ARG A 117 4.76 9.18 -18.90
CA ARG A 117 4.19 10.52 -18.89
C ARG A 117 3.03 10.66 -19.87
N TYR A 118 3.14 10.11 -21.07
CA TYR A 118 2.07 10.22 -22.08
C TYR A 118 0.77 9.53 -21.68
N VAL A 119 0.81 8.54 -20.79
CA VAL A 119 -0.39 7.88 -20.24
C VAL A 119 -1.01 8.75 -19.14
N ARG A 120 -0.18 9.32 -18.26
CA ARG A 120 -0.62 10.16 -17.13
C ARG A 120 -1.15 11.54 -17.54
N ASP A 121 -0.48 12.17 -18.50
CA ASP A 121 -0.80 13.52 -18.95
C ASP A 121 -1.91 13.54 -20.00
N LYS A 122 -2.36 12.36 -20.48
CA LYS A 122 -3.42 12.27 -21.48
C LYS A 122 -4.71 12.87 -20.92
N GLU A 123 -5.22 13.88 -21.60
CA GLU A 123 -6.56 14.39 -21.32
C GLU A 123 -7.59 13.38 -21.84
N CYS A 124 -8.36 12.83 -20.90
CA CYS A 124 -9.45 11.91 -21.17
C CYS A 124 -10.73 12.55 -20.66
N SER A 125 -11.76 12.62 -21.49
CA SER A 125 -13.07 13.14 -21.07
C SER A 125 -13.89 12.10 -20.29
N SER A 126 -13.49 10.82 -20.32
CA SER A 126 -14.12 9.74 -19.57
C SER A 126 -13.11 8.73 -19.03
N VAL A 127 -13.53 7.98 -18.01
CA VAL A 127 -12.75 6.89 -17.41
C VAL A 127 -12.43 5.79 -18.45
N ASP A 128 -13.36 5.50 -19.36
CA ASP A 128 -13.15 4.44 -20.35
C ASP A 128 -12.13 4.82 -21.42
N GLN A 129 -12.03 6.11 -21.78
CA GLN A 129 -10.93 6.58 -22.63
C GLN A 129 -9.57 6.36 -21.96
N PHE A 130 -9.48 6.67 -20.66
CA PHE A 130 -8.25 6.42 -19.90
C PHE A 130 -7.92 4.92 -19.85
N LYS A 131 -8.91 4.05 -19.58
CA LYS A 131 -8.72 2.59 -19.61
C LYS A 131 -8.16 2.11 -20.94
N ARG A 132 -8.71 2.55 -22.09
CA ARG A 132 -8.21 2.15 -23.42
C ARG A 132 -6.74 2.54 -23.64
N VAL A 133 -6.35 3.73 -23.19
CA VAL A 133 -4.95 4.19 -23.29
C VAL A 133 -4.04 3.36 -22.38
N LEU A 134 -4.51 3.06 -21.17
CA LEU A 134 -3.80 2.22 -20.23
C LEU A 134 -3.66 0.78 -20.76
N ASP A 135 -4.73 0.16 -21.25
CA ASP A 135 -4.72 -1.20 -21.79
C ASP A 135 -3.72 -1.32 -22.94
N ARG A 136 -3.70 -0.34 -23.87
CA ARG A 136 -2.72 -0.27 -24.96
C ARG A 136 -1.28 -0.15 -24.45
N PHE A 137 -1.06 0.56 -23.34
CA PHE A 137 0.27 0.59 -22.74
C PHE A 137 0.63 -0.77 -22.14
N LEU A 138 -0.30 -1.38 -21.39
CA LEU A 138 -0.10 -2.65 -20.70
C LEU A 138 0.15 -3.83 -21.64
N THR A 139 -0.32 -3.79 -22.89
CA THR A 139 0.05 -4.83 -23.88
C THR A 139 1.55 -4.91 -24.16
N ASN A 140 2.31 -3.84 -23.89
CA ASN A 140 3.76 -3.80 -24.05
C ASN A 140 4.52 -4.23 -22.79
N VAL A 141 3.82 -4.39 -21.67
CA VAL A 141 4.43 -4.78 -20.40
C VAL A 141 4.45 -6.31 -20.35
N PRO A 142 5.62 -6.95 -20.25
CA PRO A 142 5.71 -8.40 -20.30
C PRO A 142 5.15 -9.04 -19.03
N ASP A 143 4.11 -9.85 -19.15
CA ASP A 143 3.64 -10.68 -18.04
C ASP A 143 4.55 -11.91 -17.90
N GLN A 144 5.26 -12.01 -16.79
CA GLN A 144 6.17 -13.11 -16.51
C GLN A 144 5.81 -13.72 -15.16
N PRO A 145 4.81 -14.62 -15.10
CA PRO A 145 4.45 -15.33 -13.86
C PRO A 145 5.71 -15.92 -13.19
N LYS A 146 5.76 -15.90 -11.85
CA LYS A 146 6.84 -16.58 -11.12
C LYS A 146 6.67 -18.09 -11.29
N ILE A 147 7.33 -18.67 -12.29
CA ILE A 147 7.35 -20.11 -12.50
C ILE A 147 8.46 -20.71 -11.63
N PRO A 148 8.17 -21.70 -10.77
CA PRO A 148 9.20 -22.39 -10.00
C PRO A 148 10.32 -22.89 -10.91
N HIS A 149 11.57 -22.68 -10.48
CA HIS A 149 12.80 -23.07 -11.19
C HIS A 149 13.16 -22.26 -12.45
N TYR A 150 12.41 -21.20 -12.78
CA TYR A 150 12.79 -20.26 -13.84
C TYR A 150 13.40 -18.98 -13.27
N SER A 151 14.37 -18.43 -13.99
CA SER A 151 14.90 -17.10 -13.70
C SER A 151 13.82 -16.05 -13.96
N ILE A 152 13.59 -15.18 -12.98
CA ILE A 152 12.71 -14.02 -13.12
C ILE A 152 13.53 -12.85 -13.63
N ARG A 153 13.02 -12.12 -14.64
CA ARG A 153 13.71 -10.94 -15.14
C ARG A 153 13.60 -9.74 -14.19
N ALA A 154 12.43 -9.57 -13.57
CA ALA A 154 12.17 -8.51 -12.59
C ALA A 154 12.08 -9.07 -11.16
N LEU A 155 12.25 -8.21 -10.15
CA LEU A 155 12.16 -8.58 -8.73
C LEU A 155 10.80 -9.20 -8.36
N SER A 156 9.74 -8.71 -9.00
CA SER A 156 8.40 -9.26 -8.90
C SER A 156 7.58 -8.99 -10.17
N ASN A 157 6.37 -9.52 -10.21
CA ASN A 157 5.42 -9.32 -11.32
C ASN A 157 4.58 -8.06 -11.13
N SER A 158 4.99 -7.17 -10.23
CA SER A 158 4.34 -5.89 -10.08
C SER A 158 4.70 -4.99 -11.25
N ILE A 159 3.72 -4.23 -11.76
CA ILE A 159 3.93 -3.24 -12.82
C ILE A 159 5.12 -2.32 -12.48
N PRO A 160 5.24 -1.74 -11.26
CA PRO A 160 6.39 -0.91 -10.92
C PRO A 160 7.76 -1.59 -11.13
N ASP A 161 7.89 -2.87 -10.76
CA ASP A 161 9.17 -3.60 -10.88
C ASP A 161 9.47 -3.94 -12.35
N GLN A 162 8.46 -4.33 -13.12
CA GLN A 162 8.61 -4.59 -14.55
C GLN A 162 8.99 -3.31 -15.31
N LEU A 163 8.36 -2.18 -15.00
CA LEU A 163 8.70 -0.90 -15.62
C LEU A 163 10.09 -0.41 -15.18
N ALA A 164 10.49 -0.64 -13.93
CA ALA A 164 11.83 -0.32 -13.46
C ALA A 164 12.91 -1.09 -14.24
N LEU A 165 12.68 -2.39 -14.51
CA LEU A 165 13.54 -3.18 -15.37
C LEU A 165 13.56 -2.64 -16.80
N MET A 166 12.39 -2.38 -17.40
CA MET A 166 12.32 -1.85 -18.78
C MET A 166 13.07 -0.53 -18.94
N ARG A 167 13.09 0.33 -17.89
CA ARG A 167 13.89 1.55 -17.86
C ARG A 167 15.39 1.26 -17.81
N ALA A 168 15.81 0.29 -16.99
CA ALA A 168 17.21 -0.10 -16.91
C ALA A 168 17.73 -0.69 -18.24
N ASP A 169 16.87 -1.44 -18.94
CA ASP A 169 17.18 -2.05 -20.24
C ASP A 169 17.11 -1.06 -21.41
N GLY A 170 16.67 0.19 -21.20
CA GLY A 170 16.48 1.19 -22.26
C GLY A 170 15.27 0.95 -23.17
N ASN A 171 14.42 -0.04 -22.86
CA ASN A 171 13.21 -0.40 -23.62
C ASN A 171 11.95 0.34 -23.15
N PHE A 172 12.09 1.34 -22.28
CA PHE A 172 10.97 2.10 -21.74
C PHE A 172 10.46 3.12 -22.77
N MET A 173 9.23 2.92 -23.26
CA MET A 173 8.59 3.85 -24.18
C MET A 173 8.12 5.10 -23.41
N ASP A 174 8.93 6.16 -23.42
CA ASP A 174 8.57 7.47 -22.86
C ASP A 174 7.66 8.30 -23.79
N SER A 175 7.61 7.91 -25.06
CA SER A 175 6.82 8.56 -26.11
C SER A 175 5.67 7.66 -26.55
N PRO A 176 4.53 8.26 -26.95
CA PRO A 176 3.42 7.47 -27.45
C PRO A 176 3.82 6.79 -28.77
N PRO A 177 3.42 5.53 -29.00
CA PRO A 177 3.75 4.83 -30.24
C PRO A 177 3.20 5.60 -31.45
N HIS A 178 3.96 5.63 -32.55
CA HIS A 178 3.68 6.46 -33.75
C HIS A 178 2.24 6.31 -34.30
N ASP A 179 1.59 5.16 -34.06
CA ASP A 179 0.20 4.89 -34.48
C ASP A 179 -0.88 5.65 -33.67
N THR A 180 -0.52 6.36 -32.61
CA THR A 180 -1.47 7.13 -31.77
C THR A 180 -1.77 8.53 -32.29
N LEU A 181 -1.08 8.99 -33.34
CA LEU A 181 -1.34 10.28 -33.99
C LEU A 181 -2.58 10.28 -34.88
N TYR A 182 -3.17 9.11 -35.14
CA TYR A 182 -4.43 9.01 -35.85
C TYR A 182 -5.57 8.75 -34.86
N PRO A 183 -6.59 9.65 -34.80
CA PRO A 183 -7.80 9.34 -34.05
C PRO A 183 -8.42 8.09 -34.67
N VAL A 184 -8.54 7.03 -33.87
CA VAL A 184 -9.30 5.84 -34.27
C VAL A 184 -10.74 6.32 -34.47
N PRO A 185 -11.32 6.24 -35.68
CA PRO A 185 -12.69 6.67 -35.89
C PRO A 185 -13.61 5.88 -34.97
N PHE A 186 -14.49 6.60 -34.30
CA PHE A 186 -15.51 6.03 -33.42
C PHE A 186 -16.49 5.24 -34.30
N THR A 187 -16.24 3.94 -34.48
CA THR A 187 -17.25 3.03 -35.01
C THR A 187 -18.25 2.80 -33.89
N GLY A 188 -19.29 3.64 -33.86
CA GLY A 188 -20.45 3.43 -33.02
C GLY A 188 -21.22 2.24 -33.55
N GLU A 189 -21.00 1.08 -32.95
CA GLU A 189 -21.98 -0.01 -32.97
C GLU A 189 -22.52 -0.16 -31.54
N GLY A 190 -23.84 0.01 -31.44
CA GLY A 190 -24.61 -0.05 -30.20
C GLY A 190 -25.13 -1.44 -29.88
#